data_AF-A0A969GX75-F1
#
_entry.id   AF-A0A969GX75-F1
#
_cell.length_a   1.000
_cell.length_b   1.000
_cell.length_c   1.000
_cell.angle_alpha   90.00
_cell.angle_beta   90.00
_cell.angle_gamma   90.00
#
_symmetry.space_group_name_H-M   'P 1'
#
loop_
_entity.id
_entity.type
_entity.pdbx_description
1 polymer ?
#
loop_
_entity_poly.entity_id
_entity_poly.type
_entity_poly.pdbx_seq_one_letter_code
_entity_poly.pdbx_strand_id
1 'polypeptide(L)'
;MNESLQGIFSRTQSEPAAPIPYRQPFAAAVTRYNALQREWSYLLENEQLWMRDQQLEEWRTQAEALELALNELADQPSRQKLERARAQLNSFRSNFNRWMYLQSLNHSYRVSTWENRLEVLDTLLNYGERVVIEQRNSSTQATPTP
;
A
#
# COMPACT_ATOMS: atom_id res chain seq x y z
N MET A 1 14.13 36.62 7.72
CA MET A 1 12.77 36.09 7.47
C MET A 1 12.79 35.50 6.07
N ASN A 2 12.62 34.18 5.92
CA ASN A 2 12.76 33.47 4.63
C ASN A 2 11.38 33.23 4.01
N GLU A 3 10.88 34.22 3.27
CA GLU A 3 9.62 34.14 2.51
C GLU A 3 9.73 33.17 1.31
N SER A 4 10.96 32.91 0.84
CA SER A 4 11.26 32.03 -0.29
C SER A 4 11.00 30.54 -0.03
N LEU A 5 10.94 30.12 1.24
CA LEU A 5 10.62 28.72 1.58
C LEU A 5 9.11 28.47 1.62
N GLN A 6 8.29 29.46 1.96
CA GLN A 6 6.83 29.29 2.06
C GLN A 6 6.15 29.16 0.68
N GLY A 7 6.70 29.82 -0.35
CA GLY A 7 6.19 29.75 -1.72
C GLY A 7 6.41 28.39 -2.41
N ILE A 8 7.40 27.60 -1.95
CA ILE A 8 7.67 26.28 -2.53
C ILE A 8 6.72 25.22 -1.94
N PHE A 9 6.36 25.34 -0.65
CA PHE A 9 5.40 24.43 0.00
C PHE A 9 3.96 24.60 -0.50
N SER A 10 3.60 25.75 -1.07
CA SER A 10 2.24 26.02 -1.57
C SER A 10 2.00 25.48 -2.98
N ARG A 11 3.05 25.08 -3.72
CA ARG A 11 2.92 24.65 -5.13
C ARG A 11 2.72 23.15 -5.33
N THR A 12 2.78 22.35 -4.27
CA THR A 12 2.53 20.89 -4.30
C THR A 12 1.17 20.49 -3.73
N GLN A 13 0.32 21.46 -3.34
CA GLN A 13 -0.97 21.23 -2.70
C GLN A 13 -2.18 21.31 -3.66
N SER A 14 -1.95 21.14 -4.97
CA SER A 14 -3.02 21.17 -5.99
C SER A 14 -3.42 19.79 -6.51
N GLU A 15 -2.90 18.70 -5.95
CA GLU A 15 -3.47 17.36 -6.11
C GLU A 15 -4.39 17.04 -4.93
N PRO A 16 -5.49 16.28 -5.12
CA PRO A 16 -6.42 15.94 -4.03
C PRO A 16 -5.62 15.40 -2.84
N ALA A 17 -5.83 16.02 -1.67
CA ALA A 17 -4.98 15.88 -0.50
C ALA A 17 -4.68 14.40 -0.21
N ALA A 18 -3.45 13.97 -0.49
CA ALA A 18 -3.01 12.62 -0.23
C ALA A 18 -3.31 12.28 1.24
N PRO A 19 -3.88 11.09 1.54
CA PRO A 19 -4.22 10.73 2.91
C PRO A 19 -3.02 10.91 3.81
N ILE A 20 -3.17 11.71 4.88
CA ILE A 20 -2.10 11.90 5.85
C ILE A 20 -1.86 10.54 6.52
N PRO A 21 -0.68 9.91 6.35
CA PRO A 21 -0.48 8.49 6.69
C PRO A 21 -0.81 8.14 8.14
N TYR A 22 -0.60 9.08 9.06
CA TYR A 22 -0.87 8.89 10.48
C TYR A 22 -2.33 9.14 10.88
N ARG A 23 -3.15 9.76 10.02
CA ARG A 23 -4.57 10.01 10.32
C ARG A 23 -5.49 9.01 9.63
N GLN A 24 -5.09 8.49 8.47
CA GLN A 24 -5.88 7.54 7.68
C GLN A 24 -4.98 6.41 7.14
N PRO A 25 -4.44 5.55 8.02
CA PRO A 25 -3.41 4.58 7.64
C PRO A 25 -3.85 3.59 6.56
N PHE A 26 -5.10 3.09 6.62
CA PHE A 26 -5.60 2.16 5.60
C PHE A 26 -5.81 2.83 4.24
N ALA A 27 -6.33 4.05 4.19
CA ALA A 27 -6.45 4.82 2.95
C ALA A 27 -5.06 5.18 2.36
N ALA A 28 -4.09 5.48 3.23
CA ALA A 28 -2.71 5.71 2.81
C ALA A 28 -2.06 4.43 2.24
N ALA A 29 -2.37 3.25 2.79
CA ALA A 29 -1.91 1.97 2.24
C ALA A 29 -2.46 1.73 0.83
N VAL A 30 -3.77 1.95 0.61
CA VAL A 30 -4.40 1.89 -0.73
C VAL A 30 -3.71 2.84 -1.70
N THR A 31 -3.55 4.11 -1.32
CA THR A 31 -2.92 5.12 -2.18
C THR A 31 -1.50 4.73 -2.60
N ARG A 32 -0.70 4.23 -1.65
CA ARG A 32 0.69 3.80 -1.91
C ARG A 32 0.75 2.56 -2.79
N TYR A 33 -0.17 1.62 -2.60
CA TYR A 33 -0.26 0.40 -3.39
C TYR A 33 -0.72 0.70 -4.83
N ASN A 34 -1.73 1.54 -5.02
CA ASN A 34 -2.18 1.95 -6.35
C ASN A 34 -1.09 2.72 -7.12
N ALA A 35 -0.22 3.46 -6.41
CA ALA A 35 0.96 4.08 -7.02
C ALA A 35 2.00 3.05 -7.46
N LEU A 36 2.19 1.95 -6.72
CA LEU A 36 3.04 0.83 -7.16
C LEU A 36 2.45 0.15 -8.40
N GLN A 37 1.15 -0.15 -8.39
CA GLN A 37 0.48 -0.78 -9.53
C GLN A 37 0.60 0.06 -10.80
N ARG A 38 0.37 1.38 -10.72
CA ARG A 38 0.54 2.28 -11.88
C ARG A 38 1.97 2.27 -12.43
N GLU A 39 2.97 2.23 -11.55
CA GLU A 39 4.37 2.13 -11.98
C GLU A 39 4.65 0.79 -12.66
N TRP A 40 4.19 -0.33 -12.10
CA TRP A 40 4.37 -1.65 -12.72
C TRP A 40 3.64 -1.76 -14.06
N SER A 41 2.40 -1.27 -14.15
CA SER A 41 1.64 -1.23 -15.41
C SER A 41 2.35 -0.42 -16.46
N TYR A 42 2.85 0.78 -16.12
CA TYR A 42 3.63 1.60 -17.03
C TYR A 42 4.87 0.84 -17.55
N LEU A 43 5.59 0.14 -16.69
CA LEU A 43 6.76 -0.62 -17.12
C LEU A 43 6.41 -1.85 -17.96
N LEU A 44 5.28 -2.51 -17.69
CA LEU A 44 4.79 -3.62 -18.51
C LEU A 44 4.39 -3.15 -19.91
N GLU A 45 3.64 -2.04 -19.99
CA GLU A 45 3.18 -1.44 -21.25
C GLU A 45 4.34 -0.96 -22.13
N ASN A 46 5.44 -0.53 -21.52
CA ASN A 46 6.64 -0.06 -22.22
C ASN A 46 7.71 -1.16 -22.39
N GLU A 47 7.38 -2.43 -22.13
CA GLU A 47 8.31 -3.57 -22.24
C GLU A 47 9.58 -3.43 -21.36
N GLN A 48 9.52 -2.59 -20.32
CA GLN A 48 10.60 -2.33 -19.37
C GLN A 48 10.51 -3.21 -18.10
N LEU A 49 9.46 -4.01 -17.98
CA LEU A 49 9.28 -5.04 -16.96
C LEU A 49 8.90 -6.32 -17.69
N TRP A 50 9.73 -7.36 -17.55
CA TRP A 50 9.48 -8.66 -18.16
C TRP A 50 9.28 -9.72 -17.08
N MET A 51 8.20 -10.49 -17.24
CA MET A 51 7.86 -11.66 -16.44
C MET A 51 7.45 -12.76 -17.42
N ARG A 52 7.71 -14.03 -17.08
CA ARG A 52 7.20 -15.15 -17.89
C ARG A 52 5.67 -15.16 -17.81
N ASP A 53 4.98 -15.58 -18.86
CA ASP A 53 3.50 -15.51 -18.94
C ASP A 53 2.79 -16.10 -17.72
N GLN A 54 3.22 -17.29 -17.27
CA GLN A 54 2.66 -17.91 -16.06
C GLN A 54 2.90 -17.05 -14.80
N GLN A 55 4.09 -16.45 -14.68
CA GLN A 55 4.43 -15.58 -13.55
C GLN A 55 3.66 -14.27 -13.60
N LEU A 56 3.44 -13.72 -14.79
CA LEU A 56 2.65 -12.52 -15.00
C LEU A 56 1.19 -12.73 -14.59
N GLU A 57 0.60 -13.86 -14.95
CA GLU A 57 -0.78 -14.20 -14.58
C GLU A 57 -0.94 -14.39 -13.07
N GLU A 58 -0.01 -15.12 -12.45
CA GLU A 58 0.04 -15.29 -10.99
C GLU A 58 0.22 -13.93 -10.27
N TRP A 59 1.09 -13.07 -10.80
CA TRP A 59 1.31 -11.73 -10.27
C TRP A 59 0.05 -10.87 -10.37
N ARG A 60 -0.63 -10.84 -11.52
CA ARG A 60 -1.89 -10.09 -11.71
C ARG A 60 -2.96 -10.53 -10.72
N THR A 61 -3.16 -11.84 -10.62
CA THR A 61 -4.16 -12.42 -9.71
C THR A 61 -3.92 -12.01 -8.26
N GLN A 62 -2.67 -12.13 -7.77
CA GLN A 62 -2.37 -11.72 -6.39
C GLN A 62 -2.36 -10.20 -6.23
N ALA A 63 -2.01 -9.44 -7.28
CA ALA A 63 -2.04 -7.99 -7.24
C ALA A 63 -3.47 -7.47 -7.06
N GLU A 64 -4.43 -8.01 -7.81
CA GLU A 64 -5.86 -7.69 -7.73
C GLU A 64 -6.46 -8.13 -6.39
N ALA A 65 -6.11 -9.33 -5.90
CA ALA A 65 -6.58 -9.82 -4.61
C ALA A 65 -6.10 -8.94 -3.44
N LEU A 66 -4.85 -8.46 -3.50
CA LEU A 66 -4.30 -7.52 -2.52
C LEU A 66 -4.98 -6.14 -2.63
N GLU A 67 -5.18 -5.63 -3.84
CA GLU A 67 -5.89 -4.36 -4.08
C GLU A 67 -7.28 -4.39 -3.45
N LEU A 68 -8.05 -5.43 -3.74
CA LEU A 68 -9.40 -5.61 -3.23
C LEU A 68 -9.42 -5.64 -1.69
N ALA A 69 -8.52 -6.43 -1.09
CA ALA A 69 -8.45 -6.54 0.36
C ALA A 69 -8.07 -5.21 1.05
N LEU A 70 -7.15 -4.43 0.46
CA LEU A 70 -6.78 -3.11 0.96
C LEU A 70 -7.93 -2.11 0.85
N ASN A 71 -8.66 -2.12 -0.27
CA ASN A 71 -9.82 -1.25 -0.48
C ASN A 71 -10.97 -1.60 0.50
N GLU A 72 -11.32 -2.88 0.64
CA GLU A 72 -12.35 -3.31 1.59
C GLU A 72 -12.02 -2.91 3.04
N LEU A 73 -10.73 -3.01 3.42
CA LEU A 73 -10.24 -2.61 4.74
C LEU A 73 -10.30 -1.09 4.92
N ALA A 74 -9.92 -0.31 3.91
CA ALA A 74 -9.96 1.14 3.97
C ALA A 74 -11.39 1.69 4.05
N ASP A 75 -12.33 1.07 3.32
CA ASP A 75 -13.74 1.46 3.27
C ASP A 75 -14.46 1.22 4.60
N GLN A 76 -14.34 0.00 5.14
CA GLN A 76 -14.95 -0.34 6.43
C GLN A 76 -13.99 -1.16 7.27
N PRO A 77 -13.17 -0.49 8.11
CA PRO A 77 -12.15 -1.15 8.91
C PRO A 77 -12.72 -2.15 9.91
N SER A 78 -12.17 -3.36 9.92
CA SER A 78 -12.46 -4.41 10.91
C SER A 78 -11.26 -5.33 11.08
N ARG A 79 -11.19 -6.06 12.21
CA ARG A 79 -10.09 -7.00 12.47
C ARG A 79 -10.03 -8.11 11.42
N GLN A 80 -11.18 -8.65 11.01
CA GLN A 80 -11.25 -9.68 9.97
C GLN A 80 -10.70 -9.19 8.62
N LYS A 81 -11.05 -7.97 8.21
CA LYS A 81 -10.55 -7.38 6.95
C LYS A 81 -9.06 -7.05 7.03
N LEU A 82 -8.56 -6.65 8.21
CA LEU A 82 -7.14 -6.43 8.44
C LEU A 82 -6.35 -7.73 8.26
N GLU A 83 -6.80 -8.82 8.88
CA GLU A 83 -6.16 -10.12 8.74
C GLU A 83 -6.20 -10.63 7.28
N ARG A 84 -7.31 -10.39 6.56
CA ARG A 84 -7.39 -10.68 5.12
C ARG A 84 -6.34 -9.87 4.33
N ALA A 85 -6.24 -8.56 4.56
CA ALA A 85 -5.27 -7.71 3.87
C ALA A 85 -3.81 -8.12 4.17
N ARG A 86 -3.50 -8.44 5.44
CA ARG A 86 -2.19 -8.98 5.85
C ARG A 86 -1.87 -10.29 5.14
N ALA A 87 -2.82 -11.23 5.10
CA ALA A 87 -2.63 -12.51 4.42
C ALA A 87 -2.32 -12.32 2.93
N GLN A 88 -3.07 -11.45 2.23
CA GLN A 88 -2.81 -11.15 0.82
C GLN A 88 -1.46 -10.45 0.62
N LEU A 89 -1.10 -9.49 1.48
CA LEU A 89 0.20 -8.80 1.39
C LEU A 89 1.36 -9.78 1.60
N ASN A 90 1.27 -10.67 2.59
CA ASN A 90 2.29 -11.67 2.87
C ASN A 90 2.43 -12.68 1.74
N SER A 91 1.31 -13.14 1.17
CA SER A 91 1.35 -14.01 -0.02
C SER A 91 2.03 -13.32 -1.20
N PHE A 92 1.64 -12.07 -1.48
CA PHE A 92 2.20 -11.28 -2.58
C PHE A 92 3.72 -11.10 -2.40
N ARG A 93 4.16 -10.66 -1.21
CA ARG A 93 5.58 -10.45 -0.89
C ARG A 93 6.40 -11.73 -1.00
N SER A 94 5.85 -12.86 -0.56
CA SER A 94 6.54 -14.16 -0.63
C SER A 94 6.81 -14.61 -2.07
N ASN A 95 5.96 -14.21 -3.01
CA ASN A 95 6.14 -14.51 -4.43
C ASN A 95 6.90 -13.41 -5.21
N PHE A 96 7.01 -12.21 -4.64
CA PHE A 96 7.50 -11.02 -5.34
C PHE A 96 8.89 -11.22 -5.97
N ASN A 97 9.85 -11.72 -5.18
CA ASN A 97 11.21 -11.94 -5.65
C ASN A 97 11.30 -12.97 -6.78
N ARG A 98 10.39 -13.96 -6.81
CA ARG A 98 10.31 -14.95 -7.89
C ARG A 98 9.85 -14.31 -9.20
N TRP A 99 8.86 -13.43 -9.14
CA TRP A 99 8.36 -12.71 -10.32
C TRP A 99 9.37 -11.68 -10.82
N MET A 100 10.01 -10.94 -9.91
CA MET A 100 10.95 -9.88 -10.24
C MET A 100 12.38 -10.37 -10.49
N TYR A 101 12.62 -11.68 -10.47
CA TYR A 101 13.96 -12.26 -10.58
C TYR A 101 14.72 -11.76 -11.82
N LEU A 102 14.08 -11.72 -12.98
CA LEU A 102 14.76 -11.30 -14.21
C LEU A 102 15.02 -9.80 -14.26
N GLN A 103 14.14 -9.03 -13.62
CA GLN A 103 14.40 -7.61 -13.43
C GLN A 103 15.50 -7.34 -12.42
N SER A 104 15.64 -8.15 -11.38
CA SER A 104 16.67 -7.93 -10.37
C SER A 104 18.09 -8.13 -10.92
N LEU A 105 18.26 -8.90 -12.01
CA LEU A 105 19.55 -9.09 -12.68
C LEU A 105 20.12 -7.78 -13.26
N ASN A 106 19.27 -6.89 -13.76
CA ASN A 106 19.70 -5.65 -14.43
C ASN A 106 19.29 -4.38 -13.66
N HIS A 107 18.26 -4.47 -12.81
CA HIS A 107 17.62 -3.35 -12.13
C HIS A 107 17.37 -3.66 -10.65
N SER A 108 18.36 -4.28 -9.98
CA SER A 108 18.30 -4.68 -8.56
C SER A 108 17.83 -3.58 -7.61
N TYR A 109 18.33 -2.35 -7.78
CA TYR A 109 17.94 -1.21 -6.95
C TYR A 109 16.44 -0.88 -7.05
N ARG A 110 15.87 -0.96 -8.26
CA ARG A 110 14.44 -0.70 -8.48
C ARG A 110 13.60 -1.79 -7.80
N VAL A 111 13.98 -3.06 -7.96
CA VAL A 111 13.31 -4.20 -7.31
C VAL A 111 13.35 -4.07 -5.79
N SER A 112 14.51 -3.73 -5.22
CA SER A 112 14.63 -3.47 -3.78
C SER A 112 13.77 -2.29 -3.32
N THR A 113 13.68 -1.22 -4.12
CA THR A 113 12.80 -0.09 -3.82
C THR A 113 11.33 -0.51 -3.76
N TRP A 114 10.88 -1.39 -4.66
CA TRP A 114 9.51 -1.92 -4.61
C TRP A 114 9.27 -2.81 -3.39
N GLU A 115 10.23 -3.66 -3.03
CA GLU A 115 10.14 -4.51 -1.84
C GLU A 115 10.02 -3.66 -0.56
N ASN A 116 10.85 -2.61 -0.44
CA ASN A 116 10.75 -1.64 0.66
C ASN A 116 9.38 -0.93 0.69
N ARG A 117 8.83 -0.59 -0.48
CA ARG A 117 7.50 0.04 -0.55
C ARG A 117 6.38 -0.93 -0.17
N LEU A 118 6.52 -2.23 -0.43
CA LEU A 118 5.61 -3.26 0.06
C LEU A 118 5.71 -3.42 1.59
N GLU A 119 6.91 -3.30 2.18
CA GLU A 119 7.10 -3.31 3.63
C GLU A 119 6.47 -2.09 4.32
N VAL A 120 6.49 -0.93 3.67
CA VAL A 120 5.77 0.27 4.16
C VAL A 120 4.27 0.01 4.27
N LEU A 121 3.68 -0.83 3.41
CA LEU A 121 2.27 -1.22 3.53
C LEU A 121 2.03 -1.97 4.83
N ASP A 122 2.89 -2.94 5.17
CA ASP A 122 2.79 -3.68 6.44
C ASP A 122 2.88 -2.74 7.65
N THR A 123 3.81 -1.77 7.61
CA THR A 123 3.93 -0.73 8.64
C THR A 123 2.64 0.07 8.81
N LEU A 124 1.99 0.45 7.70
CA LEU A 124 0.71 1.16 7.72
C LEU A 124 -0.44 0.29 8.25
N LEU A 125 -0.49 -0.99 7.89
CA LEU A 125 -1.47 -1.93 8.41
C LEU A 125 -1.33 -2.10 9.94
N ASN A 126 -0.11 -2.29 10.42
CA ASN A 126 0.21 -2.42 11.85
C ASN A 126 -0.12 -1.15 12.63
N TYR A 127 0.19 0.02 12.06
CA TYR A 127 -0.18 1.28 12.69
C TYR A 127 -1.70 1.49 12.69
N GLY A 128 -2.38 1.16 11.61
CA GLY A 128 -3.84 1.26 11.49
C GLY A 128 -4.60 0.36 12.46
N GLU A 129 -4.08 -0.83 12.77
CA GLU A 129 -4.61 -1.66 13.85
C GLU A 129 -4.65 -0.90 15.17
N ARG A 130 -3.51 -0.32 15.57
CA ARG A 130 -3.34 0.41 16.84
C ARG A 130 -4.21 1.64 16.95
N VAL A 131 -4.38 2.40 15.86
CA VAL A 131 -5.05 3.71 15.93
C VAL A 131 -6.49 3.70 15.44
N VAL A 132 -6.89 2.78 14.56
CA VAL A 132 -8.26 2.75 14.02
C VAL A 132 -9.08 1.64 14.66
N ILE A 133 -8.52 0.44 14.79
CA ILE A 133 -9.27 -0.72 15.29
C ILE A 133 -9.32 -0.72 16.82
N GLU A 134 -8.17 -0.56 17.48
CA GLU A 134 -8.11 -0.58 18.95
C GLU A 134 -8.84 0.61 19.57
N GLN A 135 -8.68 1.83 19.03
CA GLN A 135 -9.41 3.01 19.51
C GLN A 135 -10.93 2.88 19.37
N ARG A 136 -11.41 2.30 18.25
CA ARG A 136 -12.85 2.04 18.06
C ARG A 136 -13.39 1.06 19.09
N ASN A 137 -12.64 0.01 19.41
CA ASN A 137 -13.05 -0.99 20.40
C ASN A 137 -13.11 -0.39 21.82
N SER A 138 -12.17 0.49 22.18
CA SER A 138 -12.21 1.23 23.46
C SER A 138 -13.39 2.20 23.55
N SER A 139 -13.79 2.81 22.43
CA SER A 139 -14.92 3.75 22.36
C SER A 139 -16.27 3.05 22.57
N THR A 140 -16.44 1.85 22.01
CA THR A 140 -17.67 1.03 22.16
C THR A 140 -17.88 0.54 23.60
N GLN A 141 -16.84 0.48 24.42
CA GLN A 141 -16.92 0.06 25.83
C GLN A 141 -17.24 1.20 26.81
N ALA A 142 -17.25 2.47 26.35
CA ALA A 142 -17.30 3.65 27.22
C ALA A 142 -18.71 4.23 27.50
N THR A 143 -19.79 3.53 27.16
CA THR A 143 -21.16 3.93 27.55
C THR A 143 -21.70 3.08 28.70
N PRO A 144 -21.65 3.56 29.96
CA PRO A 144 -22.54 3.10 31.01
C PRO A 144 -23.87 3.86 30.94
N THR A 145 -24.96 3.11 30.91
CA THR A 145 -26.36 3.56 30.91
C THR A 145 -26.68 4.38 32.18
N PRO A 146 -27.51 5.45 32.10
CA PRO A 146 -28.24 5.94 33.26
C PRO A 146 -29.39 5.00 33.66
#